data_AF-A0A3B8WG11-F1
#
_entry.id   AF-A0A3B8WG11-F1
#
_cell.length_a   1.000
_cell.length_b   1.000
_cell.length_c   1.000
_cell.angle_alpha   90.00
_cell.angle_beta   90.00
_cell.angle_gamma   90.00
#
_symmetry.space_group_name_H-M   'P 1'
#
loop_
_entity.id
_entity.type
_entity.pdbx_description
1 polymer ?
#
loop_
_entity_poly.entity_id
_entity_poly.type
_entity_poly.pdbx_seq_one_letter_code
_entity_poly.pdbx_strand_id
1 'polypeptide(L)'
;GARADVVISDMAPNISGVNAADQAASMYLVELALDMACQVLKPKGSFVAKVFHGEGYDEYVKTVRESFDKVVIRKPDSSRARSREVYLVAKGFKG
;
A
#
# COMPACT_ATOMS: atom_id res chain seq x y z
N GLY A 1 6.33 14.34 18.39
CA GLY A 1 4.85 14.30 18.36
C GLY A 1 4.37 12.91 18.71
N ALA A 2 3.09 12.73 19.01
CA ALA A 2 2.51 11.41 19.23
C ALA A 2 2.60 10.56 17.95
N ARG A 3 2.89 9.26 18.08
CA ARG A 3 2.88 8.30 16.96
C ARG A 3 1.46 8.06 16.47
N ALA A 4 1.30 7.74 15.19
CA ALA A 4 0.01 7.53 14.55
C ALA A 4 -0.58 6.14 14.86
N ASP A 5 -1.90 6.07 15.00
CA ASP A 5 -2.66 4.82 15.08
C ASP A 5 -2.82 4.14 13.72
N VAL A 6 -3.07 4.95 12.70
CA VAL A 6 -3.39 4.51 11.35
C VAL A 6 -2.71 5.42 10.34
N VAL A 7 -2.11 4.83 9.31
CA VAL A 7 -1.65 5.52 8.10
C VAL A 7 -2.46 5.03 6.91
N ILE A 8 -2.98 5.95 6.10
CA ILE A 8 -3.76 5.65 4.90
C ILE A 8 -3.12 6.35 3.72
N SER A 9 -2.80 5.60 2.67
CA SER A 9 -2.32 6.12 1.39
C SER A 9 -3.30 5.78 0.28
N ASP A 10 -3.83 6.80 -0.38
CA ASP A 10 -4.63 6.69 -1.59
C ASP A 10 -3.93 7.34 -2.80
N MET A 11 -2.60 7.39 -2.77
CA MET A 11 -1.80 7.99 -3.83
C MET A 11 -1.92 7.18 -5.13
N ALA A 12 -1.90 7.91 -6.26
CA ALA A 12 -1.76 7.35 -7.60
C ALA A 12 -0.88 8.31 -8.41
N PRO A 13 -0.03 7.81 -9.31
CA PRO A 13 0.79 8.67 -10.13
C PRO A 13 -0.04 9.38 -11.20
N ASN A 14 0.52 10.44 -11.79
CA ASN A 14 0.01 10.97 -13.04
C ASN A 14 0.21 9.91 -14.13
N ILE A 15 -0.91 9.42 -14.68
CA ILE A 15 -0.90 8.36 -15.69
C ILE A 15 -0.37 8.91 -17.01
N SER A 16 0.77 8.39 -17.44
CA SER A 16 1.43 8.73 -18.71
C SER A 16 0.79 8.01 -19.90
N GLY A 17 0.09 6.89 -19.66
CA GLY A 17 -0.42 5.99 -20.70
C GLY A 17 0.58 4.90 -21.10
N VAL A 18 1.81 4.95 -20.57
CA VAL A 18 2.82 3.89 -20.75
C VAL A 18 2.74 2.96 -19.55
N ASN A 19 2.08 1.81 -19.73
CA ASN A 19 1.78 0.87 -18.65
C ASN A 19 2.98 0.51 -17.75
N ALA A 20 4.17 0.30 -18.32
CA ALA A 20 5.36 -0.05 -17.55
C ALA A 20 5.83 1.11 -16.65
N ALA A 21 5.83 2.34 -17.19
CA ALA A 21 6.19 3.53 -16.43
C ALA A 21 5.16 3.84 -15.35
N ASP A 22 3.87 3.70 -15.67
CA ASP A 22 2.76 3.93 -14.74
C ASP A 22 2.77 2.89 -13.60
N GLN A 23 3.11 1.63 -13.90
CA GLN A 23 3.29 0.59 -12.90
C GLN A 23 4.48 0.90 -11.97
N ALA A 24 5.64 1.23 -12.53
CA ALA A 24 6.84 1.55 -11.74
C ALA A 24 6.59 2.77 -10.83
N ALA A 25 5.95 3.82 -11.34
CA ALA A 25 5.60 5.00 -10.56
C ALA A 25 4.59 4.68 -9.44
N SER A 26 3.60 3.81 -9.72
CA SER A 26 2.64 3.36 -8.71
C SER A 26 3.32 2.56 -7.59
N MET A 27 4.25 1.67 -7.94
CA MET A 27 5.01 0.89 -6.96
C MET A 27 5.89 1.78 -6.09
N TYR A 28 6.61 2.71 -6.70
CA TYR A 28 7.46 3.64 -5.96
C TYR A 28 6.68 4.47 -4.92
N LEU A 29 5.49 4.96 -5.28
CA LEU A 29 4.65 5.71 -4.34
C LEU A 29 4.19 4.87 -3.14
N VAL A 30 3.85 3.61 -3.37
CA VAL A 30 3.34 2.74 -2.29
C VAL A 30 4.46 2.19 -1.39
N GLU A 31 5.67 2.05 -1.94
CA GLU A 31 6.90 1.77 -1.17
C GLU A 31 7.24 2.92 -0.24
N LEU A 32 7.24 4.17 -0.74
CA LEU A 32 7.44 5.36 0.10
C LEU A 32 6.36 5.48 1.18
N ALA A 33 5.10 5.13 0.87
CA ALA A 33 4.03 5.12 1.85
C ALA A 33 4.27 4.12 2.98
N LEU A 34 4.80 2.92 2.67
CA LEU A 34 5.15 1.92 3.67
C LEU A 34 6.33 2.39 4.53
N ASP A 35 7.38 2.95 3.92
CA ASP A 35 8.53 3.50 4.64
C ASP A 35 8.09 4.58 5.65
N MET A 36 7.29 5.54 5.19
CA MET A 36 6.71 6.57 6.06
C MET A 36 5.85 5.96 7.17
N ALA A 37 5.02 4.96 6.86
CA ALA A 37 4.21 4.26 7.85
C ALA A 37 5.07 3.61 8.95
N CYS A 38 6.17 2.94 8.57
CA CYS A 38 7.09 2.32 9.52
C CYS A 38 7.77 3.33 10.46
N GLN A 39 7.98 4.56 10.02
CA GLN A 39 8.60 5.61 10.82
C GLN A 39 7.63 6.24 11.85
N VAL A 40 6.35 6.36 11.49
CA VAL A 40 5.38 7.15 12.26
C VAL A 40 4.34 6.32 13.01
N LEU A 41 4.12 5.07 12.62
CA LEU A 41 3.17 4.19 13.30
C LEU A 41 3.66 3.83 14.70
N LYS A 42 2.70 3.70 15.61
CA LYS A 42 2.91 3.05 16.90
C LYS A 42 2.88 1.52 16.75
N PRO A 43 3.46 0.77 17.69
CA PRO A 43 3.28 -0.68 17.76
C PRO A 43 1.80 -1.04 17.75
N LYS A 44 1.45 -2.10 17.01
CA LYS A 44 0.06 -2.54 16.75
C LYS A 44 -0.78 -1.59 15.89
N GLY A 45 -0.19 -0.55 15.32
CA GLY A 45 -0.84 0.35 14.37
C GLY A 45 -1.29 -0.35 13.08
N SER A 46 -2.04 0.37 12.25
CA SER A 46 -2.57 -0.14 10.97
C SER A 46 -2.12 0.71 9.79
N PHE A 47 -1.94 0.05 8.64
CA PHE A 47 -1.60 0.70 7.39
C PHE A 47 -2.57 0.26 6.31
N VAL A 48 -3.09 1.22 5.55
CA VAL A 48 -3.97 0.98 4.41
C VAL A 48 -3.39 1.66 3.20
N ALA A 49 -3.24 0.94 2.10
CA ALA A 49 -2.70 1.50 0.87
C ALA A 49 -3.47 1.03 -0.35
N LYS A 50 -3.72 1.97 -1.27
CA LYS A 50 -4.10 1.65 -2.64
C LYS A 50 -2.91 1.06 -3.39
N VAL A 51 -3.10 -0.07 -4.05
CA VAL A 51 -2.07 -0.76 -4.82
C VAL A 51 -2.65 -1.23 -6.14
N PHE A 52 -1.85 -1.16 -7.21
CA PHE A 52 -2.22 -1.68 -8.53
C PHE A 52 -1.54 -3.03 -8.77
N HIS A 53 -2.32 -4.03 -9.20
CA HIS A 53 -1.77 -5.33 -9.62
C HIS A 53 -0.88 -5.18 -10.85
N GLY A 54 0.35 -5.65 -10.74
CA GLY A 54 1.35 -5.64 -11.80
C GLY A 54 2.73 -6.04 -11.28
N GLU A 55 3.77 -5.67 -12.02
CA GLU A 55 5.16 -5.92 -11.64
C GLU A 55 5.49 -5.27 -10.28
N GLY A 56 6.25 -5.98 -9.44
CA GLY A 56 6.61 -5.56 -8.07
C GLY A 56 5.53 -5.78 -7.00
N TYR A 57 4.29 -6.09 -7.38
CA TYR A 57 3.17 -6.24 -6.44
C TYR A 57 3.41 -7.34 -5.38
N ASP A 58 3.79 -8.54 -5.81
CA ASP A 58 3.93 -9.68 -4.89
C ASP A 58 5.10 -9.49 -3.92
N GLU A 59 6.20 -8.89 -4.39
CA GLU A 59 7.34 -8.52 -3.56
C GLU A 59 6.94 -7.47 -2.52
N TYR A 60 6.22 -6.43 -2.93
CA TYR A 60 5.69 -5.42 -2.02
C TYR A 60 4.77 -6.04 -0.95
N VAL A 61 3.82 -6.91 -1.33
CA VAL A 61 2.94 -7.60 -0.37
C VAL A 61 3.75 -8.44 0.63
N LYS A 62 4.82 -9.09 0.16
CA LYS A 62 5.73 -9.85 1.03
C LYS A 62 6.40 -8.93 2.05
N THR A 63 6.96 -7.81 1.62
CA THR A 63 7.57 -6.80 2.52
C THR A 63 6.58 -6.30 3.55
N VAL A 64 5.32 -6.00 3.16
CA VAL A 64 4.31 -5.56 4.14
C VAL A 64 3.97 -6.68 5.15
N ARG A 65 3.95 -7.96 4.73
CA ARG A 65 3.72 -9.09 5.65
C ARG A 65 4.86 -9.28 6.65
N GLU A 66 6.07 -8.89 6.29
CA GLU A 66 7.21 -8.90 7.21
C GLU A 66 7.01 -7.86 8.32
N SER A 67 6.50 -6.67 8.00
CA SER A 67 6.30 -5.56 8.96
C SER A 67 5.01 -5.62 9.80
N PHE A 68 4.00 -6.41 9.39
CA PHE A 68 2.68 -6.46 10.05
C PHE A 68 2.23 -7.87 10.39
N ASP A 69 1.42 -8.04 11.44
CA ASP A 69 0.88 -9.33 11.88
C ASP A 69 -0.12 -9.93 10.89
N LYS A 70 -0.93 -9.07 10.27
CA LYS A 70 -1.96 -9.50 9.33
C LYS A 70 -2.05 -8.55 8.15
N VAL A 71 -2.02 -9.11 6.94
CA VAL A 71 -2.20 -8.37 5.69
C VAL A 71 -3.36 -8.98 4.92
N VAL A 72 -4.31 -8.13 4.52
CA VAL A 72 -5.52 -8.53 3.80
C VAL A 72 -5.67 -7.66 2.57
N ILE A 73 -5.92 -8.28 1.42
CA ILE A 73 -6.20 -7.58 0.17
C ILE A 73 -7.71 -7.47 0.00
N ARG A 74 -8.20 -6.29 -0.35
CA ARG A 74 -9.62 -5.98 -0.56
C ARG A 74 -9.79 -5.18 -1.84
N LYS A 75 -10.60 -5.71 -2.76
CA LYS A 75 -11.13 -4.92 -3.87
C LYS A 75 -12.41 -4.23 -3.36
N PRO A 76 -12.48 -2.89 -3.34
CA PRO A 76 -13.67 -2.23 -2.85
C PRO A 76 -14.77 -2.24 -3.92
N ASP A 77 -16.02 -2.28 -3.47
CA ASP A 77 -17.19 -2.28 -4.36
C ASP A 77 -17.29 -1.01 -5.21
N SER A 78 -16.65 0.08 -4.76
CA SER A 78 -16.53 1.34 -5.48
C SER A 78 -15.50 1.32 -6.62
N SER A 79 -14.63 0.31 -6.69
CA SER A 79 -13.63 0.22 -7.76
C SER A 79 -14.26 -0.29 -9.05
N ARG A 80 -13.92 0.34 -10.18
CA ARG A 80 -14.41 -0.09 -11.50
C ARG A 80 -13.96 -1.52 -11.77
N ALA A 81 -14.83 -2.36 -12.36
CA ALA A 81 -14.50 -3.75 -12.66
C ALA A 81 -13.18 -3.92 -13.45
N ARG A 82 -12.94 -3.01 -14.42
CA ARG A 82 -11.72 -2.98 -15.24
C ARG A 82 -10.45 -2.51 -14.52
N SER A 83 -10.58 -1.94 -13.33
CA SER A 83 -9.44 -1.45 -12.56
C SER A 83 -8.69 -2.61 -11.93
N ARG A 84 -7.35 -2.55 -12.00
CA ARG A 84 -6.42 -3.45 -11.31
C ARG A 84 -6.14 -3.01 -9.86
N GLU A 85 -6.87 -2.00 -9.40
CA GLU A 85 -6.75 -1.42 -8.07
C GLU A 85 -7.33 -2.35 -7.00
N VAL A 86 -6.56 -2.50 -5.93
CA VAL A 86 -6.95 -3.15 -4.68
C VAL A 86 -6.43 -2.31 -3.51
N TYR A 87 -7.10 -2.39 -2.38
CA TYR A 87 -6.57 -1.89 -1.12
C TYR A 87 -5.91 -3.02 -0.35
N LEU A 88 -4.67 -2.78 0.07
CA LEU A 88 -3.98 -3.57 1.06
C LEU A 88 -4.31 -3.01 2.44
N VAL A 89 -4.78 -3.88 3.34
CA VAL A 89 -5.08 -3.56 4.74
C VAL A 89 -4.14 -4.37 5.62
N ALA A 90 -3.16 -3.71 6.20
CA ALA A 90 -2.18 -4.26 7.12
C ALA A 90 -2.50 -3.85 8.56
N LYS A 91 -2.47 -4.80 9.49
CA LYS A 91 -2.82 -4.61 10.90
C LYS A 91 -1.74 -5.25 11.78
N GLY A 92 -1.53 -4.63 12.93
CA GLY A 92 -0.56 -5.14 13.90
C GLY A 92 0.86 -4.82 13.47
N PHE A 93 1.20 -3.53 13.34
CA PHE A 93 2.58 -3.13 13.08
C PHE A 93 3.53 -3.69 14.14
N LYS A 94 4.59 -4.37 13.71
CA LYS A 94 5.53 -5.10 14.59
C LYS A 94 6.62 -4.22 15.22
N GLY A 95 6.78 -2.98 14.72
CA GLY A 95 7.76 -1.99 15.20
C GLY A 95 7.19 -1.02 16.23
#